data_AF-A0A6I1K9C8-F1
#
_entry.id   AF-A0A6I1K9C8-F1
#
_cell.length_a   1.000
_cell.length_b   1.000
_cell.length_c   1.000
_cell.angle_alpha   90.00
_cell.angle_beta   90.00
_cell.angle_gamma   90.00
#
_symmetry.space_group_name_H-M   'P 1'
#
loop_
_entity.id
_entity.type
_entity.pdbx_description
1 polymer ?
#
loop_
_entity_poly.entity_id
_entity_poly.type
_entity_poly.pdbx_seq_one_letter_code
_entity_poly.pdbx_strand_id
1 'polypeptide(L)'
;MAEAILDWHMTTVPLRPTFPCFRDRAMAQWECDEPAWLRRVFWRALPRVSLPLAALVWLVRREFFARDLALIRELGQTRDATEFYILIEQFRDETIRTGGWTRNWLRLRVSGRRLRQLRWELR
;
A
#
# COMPACT_ATOMS: atom_id res chain seq x y z
N MET A 1 -40.71 -21.54 -29.48
CA MET A 1 -41.16 -20.95 -28.20
C MET A 1 -40.31 -21.58 -27.12
N ALA A 2 -39.14 -20.98 -26.89
CA ALA A 2 -38.86 -20.12 -25.72
C ALA A 2 -38.48 -21.00 -24.51
N GLU A 3 -37.19 -21.33 -24.34
CA GLU A 3 -36.23 -20.56 -23.52
C GLU A 3 -36.69 -20.45 -22.06
N ALA A 4 -36.29 -21.39 -21.17
CA ALA A 4 -36.31 -21.19 -19.71
C ALA A 4 -35.72 -22.38 -18.92
N ILE A 5 -34.57 -22.96 -19.30
CA ILE A 5 -33.86 -23.91 -18.43
C ILE A 5 -32.36 -23.62 -18.49
N LEU A 6 -31.98 -22.44 -18.01
CA LEU A 6 -30.59 -22.06 -17.72
C LEU A 6 -30.61 -20.98 -16.64
N ASP A 7 -31.39 -21.20 -15.58
CA ASP A 7 -31.21 -20.53 -14.30
C ASP A 7 -29.93 -21.10 -13.66
N TRP A 8 -28.80 -20.72 -14.24
CA TRP A 8 -27.57 -20.65 -13.47
C TRP A 8 -27.89 -19.66 -12.37
N HIS A 9 -28.28 -20.18 -11.21
CA HIS A 9 -28.01 -19.51 -9.96
C HIS A 9 -26.51 -19.20 -9.96
N MET A 10 -26.17 -18.01 -10.46
CA MET A 10 -25.08 -17.21 -9.96
C MET A 10 -25.40 -17.06 -8.48
N THR A 11 -25.01 -18.06 -7.70
CA THR A 11 -24.70 -17.91 -6.31
C THR A 11 -23.62 -16.85 -6.28
N THR A 12 -24.05 -15.59 -6.22
CA THR A 12 -23.26 -14.48 -5.73
C THR A 12 -22.76 -14.95 -4.39
N VAL A 13 -21.53 -15.48 -4.34
CA VAL A 13 -20.87 -15.88 -3.10
C VAL A 13 -20.72 -14.59 -2.28
N PRO A 14 -21.57 -14.32 -1.28
CA PRO A 14 -21.40 -13.13 -0.50
C PRO A 14 -20.34 -13.48 0.54
N LEU A 15 -19.28 -12.67 0.52
CA LEU A 15 -18.59 -12.20 1.71
C LEU A 15 -17.70 -13.25 2.41
N ARG A 16 -16.40 -13.22 2.04
CA ARG A 16 -15.31 -13.60 2.96
C ARG A 16 -15.57 -12.94 4.34
N PRO A 17 -15.70 -13.70 5.45
CA PRO A 17 -15.72 -13.10 6.79
C PRO A 17 -14.41 -12.31 7.03
N THR A 18 -14.48 -10.97 7.05
CA THR A 18 -14.84 -10.00 8.14
C THR A 18 -13.69 -9.58 9.05
N PHE A 19 -12.44 -9.66 8.60
CA PHE A 19 -11.42 -8.73 9.09
C PHE A 19 -11.20 -7.62 8.08
N PRO A 20 -11.42 -6.33 8.46
CA PRO A 20 -11.15 -5.22 7.57
C PRO A 20 -9.66 -5.24 7.20
N CYS A 21 -9.37 -5.11 5.91
CA CYS A 21 -8.01 -5.05 5.40
C CYS A 21 -7.30 -3.83 6.00
N PHE A 22 -5.97 -3.78 5.94
CA PHE A 22 -5.20 -2.64 6.45
C PHE A 22 -5.71 -1.30 5.91
N ARG A 23 -6.04 -1.25 4.62
CA ARG A 23 -6.65 -0.08 3.97
C ARG A 23 -7.98 0.29 4.61
N ASP A 24 -8.89 -0.67 4.73
CA ASP A 24 -10.26 -0.41 5.19
C ASP A 24 -10.27 0.09 6.65
N ARG A 25 -9.38 -0.46 7.51
CA ARG A 25 -9.16 0.05 8.88
C ARG A 25 -8.65 1.48 8.88
N ALA A 26 -7.63 1.74 8.08
CA ALA A 26 -7.00 3.06 8.02
C ALA A 26 -7.97 4.13 7.47
N MET A 27 -8.76 3.79 6.45
CA MET A 27 -9.78 4.68 5.88
C MET A 27 -10.90 4.95 6.89
N ALA A 28 -11.35 3.94 7.63
CA ALA A 28 -12.36 4.11 8.68
C ALA A 28 -11.84 4.99 9.83
N GLN A 29 -10.59 4.82 10.26
CA GLN A 29 -10.02 5.61 11.36
C GLN A 29 -9.68 7.05 10.97
N TRP A 30 -9.35 7.29 9.71
CA TRP A 30 -8.92 8.62 9.23
C TRP A 30 -9.99 9.37 8.43
N GLU A 31 -11.16 8.77 8.26
CA GLU A 31 -12.30 9.32 7.53
C GLU A 31 -11.87 9.91 6.18
N CYS A 32 -11.20 9.10 5.37
CA CYS A 32 -10.58 9.57 4.12
C CYS A 32 -10.76 8.59 2.96
N ASP A 33 -10.79 9.13 1.74
CA ASP A 33 -10.86 8.36 0.50
C ASP A 33 -9.55 7.61 0.19
N GLU A 34 -9.62 6.59 -0.66
CA GLU A 34 -8.46 5.78 -1.07
C GLU A 34 -7.24 6.59 -1.57
N PRO A 35 -7.37 7.60 -2.46
CA PRO A 35 -6.23 8.41 -2.86
C PRO A 35 -5.64 9.26 -1.71
N ALA A 36 -6.48 9.73 -0.78
CA ALA A 36 -6.05 10.49 0.38
C ALA A 36 -5.32 9.60 1.40
N TRP A 37 -5.84 8.39 1.62
CA TRP A 37 -5.20 7.35 2.42
C TRP A 37 -3.81 7.00 1.88
N LEU A 38 -3.69 6.69 0.58
CA LEU A 38 -2.41 6.35 -0.05
C LEU A 38 -1.36 7.43 0.18
N ARG A 39 -1.74 8.68 -0.09
CA ARG A 39 -0.87 9.84 0.09
C ARG A 39 -0.48 10.00 1.56
N ARG A 40 -1.42 9.86 2.49
CA ARG A 40 -1.16 9.99 3.93
C ARG A 40 -0.22 8.90 4.44
N VAL A 41 -0.41 7.64 4.04
CA VAL A 41 0.50 6.54 4.38
C VAL A 41 1.89 6.79 3.80
N PHE A 42 1.98 7.21 2.53
CA PHE A 42 3.25 7.53 1.88
C PHE A 42 4.05 8.57 2.68
N TRP A 43 3.47 9.74 2.95
CA TRP A 43 4.16 10.81 3.67
C TRP A 43 4.55 10.42 5.10
N ARG A 44 3.72 9.64 5.80
CA ARG A 44 4.05 9.14 7.15
C ARG A 44 5.14 8.08 7.13
N ALA A 45 5.18 7.26 6.08
CA ALA A 45 6.14 6.19 5.97
C ALA A 45 7.52 6.66 5.46
N LEU A 46 7.61 7.86 4.87
CA LEU A 46 8.88 8.47 4.50
C LEU A 46 9.70 8.92 5.73
N PRO A 47 11.04 8.82 5.71
CA PRO A 47 11.92 9.42 6.72
C PRO A 47 11.74 10.94 6.81
N ARG A 48 11.80 11.52 8.02
CA ARG A 48 11.63 12.99 8.21
C ARG A 48 12.69 13.79 7.47
N VAL A 49 13.92 13.27 7.48
CA VAL A 49 15.08 13.88 6.80
C VAL A 49 14.90 13.93 5.27
N SER A 50 14.19 12.95 4.69
CA SER A 50 13.93 12.88 3.25
C SER A 50 12.66 13.60 2.81
N LEU A 51 11.81 14.09 3.73
CA LEU A 51 10.56 14.77 3.38
C LEU A 51 10.74 15.97 2.43
N PRO A 52 11.66 16.93 2.68
CA PRO A 52 11.79 18.09 1.79
C PRO A 52 12.24 17.68 0.38
N LEU A 53 13.21 16.75 0.32
CA LEU A 53 13.69 16.22 -0.96
C LEU A 53 12.59 15.42 -1.68
N ALA A 54 11.79 14.66 -0.95
CA ALA A 54 10.66 13.92 -1.51
C ALA A 54 9.57 14.86 -2.05
N ALA A 55 9.29 15.97 -1.38
CA ALA A 55 8.37 16.99 -1.87
C ALA A 55 8.85 17.61 -3.18
N LEU A 56 10.15 17.92 -3.28
CA LEU A 56 10.74 18.44 -4.51
C LEU A 56 10.67 17.41 -5.64
N VAL A 57 11.06 16.17 -5.38
CA VAL A 57 10.96 15.08 -6.38
C VAL A 57 9.51 14.78 -6.74
N TRP A 58 8.57 14.93 -5.81
CA TRP A 58 7.15 14.73 -6.11
C TRP A 58 6.63 15.78 -7.09
N LEU A 59 7.12 17.02 -7.03
CA LEU A 59 6.75 18.07 -7.98
C LEU A 59 7.36 17.84 -9.37
N VAL A 60 8.61 17.37 -9.42
CA VAL A 60 9.36 17.25 -10.68
C VAL A 60 9.15 15.90 -11.37
N ARG A 61 9.03 14.80 -10.61
CA ARG A 61 8.92 13.42 -11.12
C ARG A 61 8.06 12.54 -10.21
N ARG A 62 6.73 12.65 -10.34
CA ARG A 62 5.76 11.80 -9.62
C ARG A 62 5.97 10.30 -9.87
N GLU A 63 6.39 9.93 -11.08
CA GLU A 63 6.63 8.53 -11.48
C GLU A 63 7.74 7.86 -10.65
N PHE A 64 8.66 8.64 -10.07
CA PHE A 64 9.71 8.12 -9.19
C PHE A 64 9.13 7.33 -8.00
N PHE A 65 7.96 7.76 -7.51
CA PHE A 65 7.28 7.13 -6.36
C PHE A 65 6.19 6.14 -6.78
N ALA A 66 5.98 5.88 -8.07
CA ALA A 66 4.90 5.01 -8.53
C ALA A 66 5.01 3.59 -7.91
N ARG A 67 6.23 3.07 -7.83
CA ARG A 67 6.50 1.74 -7.23
C ARG A 67 6.30 1.73 -5.72
N ASP A 68 6.66 2.81 -5.02
CA ASP A 68 6.42 2.98 -3.58
C ASP A 68 4.91 3.09 -3.28
N LEU A 69 4.14 3.78 -4.12
CA LEU A 69 2.68 3.86 -4.01
C LEU A 69 1.99 2.52 -4.34
N ALA A 70 2.49 1.79 -5.35
CA ALA A 70 2.01 0.45 -5.67
C ALA A 70 2.20 -0.51 -4.50
N LEU A 71 3.37 -0.49 -3.86
CA LEU A 71 3.61 -1.26 -2.63
C LEU A 71 2.60 -0.90 -1.54
N ILE A 72 2.34 0.39 -1.30
CA ILE A 72 1.38 0.79 -0.26
C ILE A 72 -0.02 0.26 -0.60
N ARG A 73 -0.43 0.25 -1.88
CA ARG A 73 -1.70 -0.36 -2.31
C ARG A 73 -1.74 -1.86 -2.01
N GLU A 74 -0.69 -2.60 -2.37
CA GLU A 74 -0.58 -4.04 -2.09
C GLU A 74 -0.62 -4.32 -0.59
N LEU A 75 0.13 -3.55 0.21
CA LEU A 75 0.07 -3.61 1.67
C LEU A 75 -1.33 -3.29 2.22
N GLY A 76 -2.06 -2.39 1.58
CA GLY A 76 -3.45 -2.07 1.89
C GLY A 76 -4.40 -3.26 1.79
N GLN A 77 -4.11 -4.21 0.90
CA GLN A 77 -4.92 -5.41 0.67
C GLN A 77 -4.60 -6.53 1.66
N THR A 78 -3.47 -6.43 2.36
CA THR A 78 -3.10 -7.44 3.37
C THR A 78 -4.04 -7.39 4.57
N ARG A 79 -4.28 -8.58 5.11
CA ARG A 79 -5.11 -8.76 6.31
C ARG A 79 -4.26 -9.21 7.47
N ASP A 80 -3.29 -10.08 7.21
CA ASP A 80 -2.43 -10.64 8.23
C ASP A 80 -1.18 -9.79 8.51
N ALA A 81 -0.66 -9.94 9.72
CA ALA A 81 0.58 -9.31 10.10
C ALA A 81 1.75 -9.85 9.34
N THR A 82 1.89 -11.16 9.38
CA THR A 82 2.94 -11.93 8.75
C THR A 82 3.01 -11.59 7.25
N GLU A 83 1.86 -11.56 6.56
CA GLU A 83 1.80 -11.15 5.15
C GLU A 83 2.35 -9.73 4.93
N PHE A 84 1.95 -8.78 5.76
CA PHE A 84 2.45 -7.39 5.68
C PHE A 84 3.97 -7.31 5.93
N TYR A 85 4.50 -8.08 6.89
CA TYR A 85 5.95 -8.14 7.15
C TYR A 85 6.71 -8.75 5.96
N ILE A 86 6.22 -9.86 5.42
CA ILE A 86 6.82 -10.56 4.28
C ILE A 86 6.85 -9.65 3.05
N LEU A 87 5.75 -8.96 2.73
CA LEU A 87 5.68 -8.03 1.59
C LEU A 87 6.69 -6.87 1.73
N ILE A 88 6.85 -6.31 2.94
CA ILE A 88 7.84 -5.27 3.19
C ILE A 88 9.27 -5.79 2.97
N GLU A 89 9.57 -7.02 3.42
CA GLU A 89 10.89 -7.62 3.25
C GLU A 89 11.17 -7.94 1.79
N GLN A 90 10.22 -8.56 1.09
CA GLN A 90 10.31 -8.83 -0.35
C GLN A 90 10.56 -7.55 -1.14
N PHE A 91 9.82 -6.48 -0.85
CA PHE A 91 10.02 -5.18 -1.51
C PHE A 91 11.39 -4.59 -1.22
N ARG A 92 11.88 -4.69 0.02
CA ARG A 92 13.21 -4.20 0.39
C ARG A 92 14.28 -4.94 -0.41
N ASP A 93 14.17 -6.26 -0.48
CA ASP A 93 15.15 -7.11 -1.14
C ASP A 93 15.09 -6.91 -2.67
N GLU A 94 13.90 -6.78 -3.24
CA GLU A 94 13.71 -6.42 -4.64
C GLU A 94 14.30 -5.03 -4.94
N THR A 95 14.05 -4.04 -4.09
CA THR A 95 14.61 -2.68 -4.24
C THR A 95 16.13 -2.67 -4.11
N ILE A 96 16.72 -3.51 -3.27
CA ILE A 96 18.19 -3.64 -3.17
C ILE A 96 18.75 -4.29 -4.45
N ARG A 97 18.07 -5.30 -5.00
CA ARG A 97 18.51 -6.00 -6.21
C ARG A 97 18.31 -5.19 -7.49
N THR A 98 17.24 -4.41 -7.58
CA THR A 98 16.86 -3.63 -8.78
C THR A 98 17.20 -2.14 -8.67
N GLY A 99 17.52 -1.65 -7.48
CA GLY A 99 17.78 -0.24 -7.21
C GLY A 99 19.11 0.20 -7.78
N GLY A 100 19.10 0.79 -8.96
CA GLY A 100 20.24 1.51 -9.52
C GLY A 100 20.81 2.57 -8.56
N TRP A 101 22.05 2.97 -8.79
CA TRP A 101 22.85 3.84 -7.93
C TRP A 101 22.08 5.10 -7.42
N THR A 102 21.27 5.72 -8.28
CA THR A 102 20.47 6.92 -7.98
C THR A 102 19.42 6.71 -6.90
N ARG A 103 18.75 5.55 -6.86
CA ARG A 103 17.70 5.25 -5.87
C ARG A 103 18.29 4.92 -4.51
N ASN A 104 19.48 4.32 -4.50
CA ASN A 104 20.24 4.03 -3.28
C ASN A 104 20.90 5.29 -2.70
N TRP A 105 21.35 6.21 -3.56
CA TRP A 105 22.01 7.45 -3.15
C TRP A 105 21.02 8.48 -2.57
N LEU A 106 19.84 8.65 -3.18
CA LEU A 106 18.87 9.67 -2.73
C LEU A 106 18.15 9.32 -1.42
N ARG A 107 18.21 8.06 -0.93
CA ARG A 107 17.51 7.59 0.29
C ARG A 107 16.00 7.95 0.35
N LEU A 108 15.40 8.28 -0.78
CA LEU A 108 13.98 8.64 -0.96
C LEU A 108 13.12 7.38 -1.07
N ARG A 109 13.11 6.55 -0.03
CA ARG A 109 12.33 5.30 -0.01
C ARG A 109 11.40 5.25 1.19
N VAL A 110 10.27 4.59 1.01
CA VAL A 110 9.36 4.29 2.11
C VAL A 110 10.06 3.42 3.16
N SER A 111 10.00 3.83 4.43
CA SER A 111 10.61 3.08 5.52
C SER A 111 9.71 1.94 5.97
N GLY A 112 10.14 0.70 5.73
CA GLY A 112 9.45 -0.49 6.24
C GLY A 112 9.30 -0.51 7.76
N ARG A 113 10.20 0.14 8.52
CA ARG A 113 10.02 0.31 9.98
C ARG A 113 8.82 1.21 10.29
N ARG A 114 8.62 2.28 9.54
CA ARG A 114 7.49 3.20 9.74
C ARG A 114 6.17 2.61 9.25
N LEU A 115 6.18 1.86 8.15
CA LEU A 115 4.98 1.12 7.71
C LEU A 115 4.52 0.13 8.78
N ARG A 116 5.45 -0.59 9.41
CA ARG A 116 5.14 -1.47 10.53
C ARG A 116 4.58 -0.73 11.74
N GLN A 117 5.16 0.41 12.07
CA GLN A 117 4.65 1.28 13.14
C GLN A 117 3.23 1.77 12.84
N LEU A 118 2.97 2.25 11.61
CA LEU A 118 1.64 2.68 11.18
C LEU A 118 0.62 1.55 11.29
N ARG A 119 1.02 0.32 10.95
CA ARG A 119 0.16 -0.84 11.10
C ARG A 119 -0.16 -1.18 12.56
N TRP A 120 0.79 -0.99 13.46
CA TRP A 120 0.54 -1.13 14.90
C TRP A 120 -0.41 -0.05 15.43
N GLU A 121 -0.30 1.19 14.93
CA GLU A 121 -1.19 2.30 15.27
C GLU A 121 -2.64 2.12 14.77
N LEU A 122 -2.83 1.29 13.75
CA LEU A 122 -4.11 1.04 13.06
C LEU A 122 -4.74 -0.33 13.43
N ARG A 123 -4.30 -0.95 14.53
CA ARG A 123 -4.73 -2.28 14.97
C ARG A 123 -6.11 -2.23 15.64
#